data_AF-A0A7R9S1J5-F1
#
_entry.id   AF-A0A7R9S1J5-F1
#
_cell.length_a   1.000
_cell.length_b   1.000
_cell.length_c   1.000
_cell.angle_alpha   90.00
_cell.angle_beta   90.00
_cell.angle_gamma   90.00
#
_symmetry.space_group_name_H-M   'P 1'
#
loop_
_entity.id
_entity.type
_entity.pdbx_description
1 polymer ?
#
loop_
_entity_poly.entity_id
_entity_poly.type
_entity_poly.pdbx_seq_one_letter_code
_entity_poly.pdbx_strand_id
1 'polypeptide(L)' 'RTRVRLPDVGYDCTEVVVRKALEPYGTVHHMIREKEKDYGLYTMAVIVFMTIKKKLPNMVNIGGRTNEMQYRG' A
#
# COMPACT_ATOMS: atom_id res chain seq x y z
N ARG A 1 8.38 -8.54 10.11
CA ARG A 1 8.15 -7.42 9.17
C ARG A 1 6.73 -7.57 8.65
N THR A 2 5.88 -6.58 8.87
CA THR A 2 4.45 -6.68 8.47
C THR A 2 4.29 -6.35 7.01
N ARG A 3 3.54 -7.18 6.28
CA ARG A 3 3.21 -6.97 4.86
C ARG A 3 1.74 -6.62 4.73
N VAL A 4 1.46 -5.55 4.00
CA VAL A 4 0.09 -5.11 3.71
C VAL A 4 -0.09 -5.09 2.21
N ARG A 5 -1.17 -5.70 1.73
CA ARG A 5 -1.56 -5.67 0.33
C ARG A 5 -2.64 -4.63 0.14
N LEU A 6 -2.48 -3.79 -0.88
CA LEU A 6 -3.47 -2.84 -1.36
C LEU A 6 -3.90 -3.30 -2.75
N PRO A 7 -5.10 -3.88 -2.91
CA PRO A 7 -5.68 -4.14 -4.22
C PRO A 7 -6.19 -2.84 -4.87
N ASP A 8 -6.46 -2.88 -6.17
CA ASP A 8 -7.02 -1.80 -7.00
C ASP A 8 -6.24 -0.47 -6.96
N VAL A 9 -4.91 -0.57 -6.86
CA VAL A 9 -4.06 0.63 -6.84
C VAL A 9 -3.93 1.23 -8.24
N GLY A 10 -4.23 2.52 -8.36
CA GLY A 10 -4.06 3.26 -9.62
C GLY A 10 -2.60 3.57 -9.96
N TYR A 11 -2.37 4.14 -11.15
CA TYR A 11 -1.04 4.59 -11.59
C TYR A 11 -0.40 5.59 -10.59
N ASP A 12 -1.22 6.43 -9.97
CA ASP A 12 -0.82 7.45 -8.99
C ASP A 12 -0.42 6.87 -7.63
N CYS A 13 -0.62 5.57 -7.42
CA CYS A 13 -0.11 4.84 -6.27
C CYS A 13 1.41 4.68 -6.40
N THR A 14 2.14 5.76 -6.17
CA THR A 14 3.61 5.80 -6.13
C THR A 14 4.11 5.59 -4.70
N GLU A 15 5.38 5.19 -4.57
CA GLU A 15 5.99 4.98 -3.25
C GLU A 15 5.97 6.25 -2.39
N VAL A 16 6.14 7.43 -2.99
CA VAL A 16 6.09 8.72 -2.29
C VAL A 16 4.71 8.96 -1.68
N VAL A 17 3.64 8.74 -2.46
CA VAL A 17 2.25 8.93 -2.00
C VAL A 17 1.92 7.94 -0.90
N VAL A 18 2.32 6.67 -1.06
CA VAL A 18 2.12 5.62 -0.06
C VAL A 18 2.84 5.92 1.24
N ARG A 19 4.12 6.33 1.17
CA ARG A 19 4.91 6.70 2.35
C ARG A 19 4.24 7.84 3.12
N LYS A 20 3.81 8.89 2.41
CA LYS A 20 3.14 10.04 3.03
C LYS A 20 1.82 9.64 3.70
N ALA A 21 1.01 8.81 3.04
CA ALA A 21 -0.27 8.36 3.60
C ALA A 21 -0.10 7.44 4.83
N LEU A 22 1.01 6.68 4.89
CA LEU A 22 1.22 5.65 5.91
C LEU A 22 2.21 6.04 7.01
N GLU A 23 2.92 7.16 6.87
CA GLU A 23 3.82 7.73 7.87
C GLU A 23 3.20 7.84 9.28
N PRO A 24 1.92 8.24 9.45
CA PRO A 24 1.31 8.31 10.78
C PRO A 24 1.18 6.95 11.49
N TYR A 25 1.18 5.85 10.73
CA TYR A 25 0.97 4.49 11.26
C TYR A 25 2.26 3.71 11.44
N GLY A 26 3.34 4.08 10.75
CA GLY A 26 4.60 3.37 10.82
C GLY A 26 5.62 3.78 9.77
N THR A 27 6.79 3.15 9.82
CA THR A 27 7.85 3.37 8.83
C THR A 27 7.73 2.32 7.73
N VAL A 28 7.42 2.77 6.52
CA VAL A 28 7.47 1.92 5.31
C VAL A 28 8.95 1.63 4.98
N HIS A 29 9.30 0.35 4.84
CA HIS A 29 10.64 -0.07 4.44
C HIS A 29 10.76 -0.07 2.90
N HIS A 30 9.85 -0.78 2.23
CA HIS A 30 9.78 -0.85 0.77
C HIS A 30 8.34 -1.08 0.29
N MET A 31 8.11 -0.77 -0.99
CA MET A 31 6.86 -0.99 -1.69
C MET A 31 7.13 -1.72 -3.01
N ILE A 32 6.33 -2.73 -3.32
CA ILE A 32 6.34 -3.45 -4.60
C ILE A 32 5.00 -3.19 -5.28
N ARG A 33 5.01 -2.88 -6.57
CA ARG A 33 3.79 -2.78 -7.39
C ARG A 33 3.72 -3.98 -8.31
N GLU A 34 2.60 -4.71 -8.23
CA GLU A 34 2.31 -5.81 -9.12
C GLU A 34 1.39 -5.32 -10.24
N LYS A 35 1.76 -5.65 -11.47
CA LYS A 35 0.94 -5.42 -12.66
C LYS A 35 0.14 -6.67 -12.96
N GLU A 36 -1.13 -6.48 -13.30
CA GLU A 36 -1.92 -7.53 -13.90
C GLU A 36 -1.35 -7.84 -15.29
N LYS A 37 -1.05 -9.12 -15.53
CA LYS A 37 -0.39 -9.57 -16.76
C LYS A 37 -1.24 -9.30 -18.00
N ASP A 38 -2.56 -9.32 -17.86
CA ASP A 38 -3.48 -9.30 -18.99
C ASP A 38 -3.79 -7.87 -19.49
N TYR A 39 -3.80 -6.89 -18.59
CA TYR A 39 -4.17 -5.50 -18.93
C TYR A 39 -3.01 -4.50 -18.79
N GLY A 40 -1.86 -4.91 -18.26
CA GLY A 40 -0.72 -4.02 -18.03
C GLY A 40 -0.96 -2.94 -16.97
N LEU A 41 -2.12 -2.97 -16.30
CA LEU A 41 -2.50 -2.07 -15.22
C LEU A 41 -1.84 -2.53 -13.92
N TYR A 42 -1.39 -1.58 -13.09
CA TYR A 42 -1.07 -1.89 -11.71
C TYR A 42 -2.37 -2.22 -10.99
N THR A 43 -2.44 -3.37 -10.35
CA THR A 43 -3.66 -3.82 -9.66
C THR A 43 -3.42 -4.13 -8.20
N MET A 44 -2.15 -4.24 -7.78
CA MET A 44 -1.82 -4.42 -6.39
C MET A 44 -0.52 -3.72 -5.99
N ALA A 45 -0.49 -3.17 -4.79
CA ALA A 45 0.75 -2.78 -4.11
C ALA A 45 0.95 -3.61 -2.85
N VAL A 46 2.17 -4.11 -2.66
CA VAL A 46 2.60 -4.76 -1.42
C VAL A 46 3.51 -3.81 -0.68
N ILE A 47 3.13 -3.47 0.55
CA ILE A 47 3.82 -2.51 1.41
C ILE A 47 4.43 -3.28 2.57
N VAL A 48 5.72 -3.10 2.78
CA VAL A 48 6.42 -3.74 3.88
C VAL A 48 6.82 -2.70 4.91
N PHE A 49 6.26 -2.83 6.10
CA PHE A 49 6.58 -1.97 7.23
C PHE A 49 7.84 -2.47 7.94
N MET A 50 8.73 -1.53 8.25
CA MET A 50 9.84 -1.75 9.18
C MET A 50 9.32 -1.74 10.63
N THR A 51 8.47 -0.77 10.95
CA THR A 51 7.84 -0.60 12.26
C THR A 51 6.39 -0.16 12.08
N ILE A 52 5.51 -0.63 12.95
CA ILE A 52 4.13 -0.16 13.06
C ILE A 52 4.00 0.51 14.42
N LYS A 53 3.67 1.81 14.42
CA LYS A 53 3.54 2.65 15.62
C LYS A 53 2.08 2.72 16.10
N LYS A 54 1.12 2.54 15.19
CA LYS A 54 -0.32 2.60 15.47
C LYS A 54 -1.06 1.54 14.68
N LYS A 55 -2.25 1.15 15.15
CA LYS A 55 -3.15 0.28 14.40
C LYS A 55 -3.39 0.85 13.00
N LEU A 56 -3.09 0.06 11.98
CA LEU A 56 -3.34 0.44 10.59
C LEU A 56 -4.85 0.52 10.33
N PRO A 57 -5.31 1.41 9.44
CA PRO A 57 -6.72 1.54 9.11
C PRO A 57 -7.13 0.43 8.14
N ASN A 58 -8.38 -0.04 8.23
CA ASN A 58 -8.89 -1.03 7.28
C ASN A 58 -8.99 -0.46 5.85
N MET A 59 -9.19 0.86 5.72
CA MET A 59 -9.26 1.56 4.43
C MET A 59 -8.22 2.67 4.39
N VAL A 60 -7.53 2.82 3.26
CA VAL A 60 -6.57 3.90 3.04
C VAL A 60 -6.77 4.55 1.67
N ASN A 61 -6.80 5.88 1.64
CA ASN A 61 -6.80 6.61 0.38
C ASN A 61 -5.37 6.81 -0.12
N ILE A 62 -5.06 6.26 -1.28
CA ILE A 62 -3.75 6.36 -1.95
C ILE A 62 -4.00 6.85 -3.37
N GLY A 63 -3.44 8.01 -3.72
CA GLY A 63 -3.55 8.56 -5.08
C GLY A 63 -5.00 8.79 -5.51
N GLY A 64 -5.87 9.22 -4.58
CA GLY A 64 -7.28 9.48 -4.84
C GLY A 64 -8.18 8.24 -4.81
N ARG A 65 -7.64 7.03 -4.68
CA ARG A 65 -8.42 5.78 -4.56
C ARG A 65 -8.41 5.26 -3.14
N THR A 66 -9.58 4.89 -2.63
CA THR A 66 -9.71 4.28 -1.30
C THR A 66 -9.62 2.76 -1.45
N ASN A 67 -8.60 2.16 -0.84
CA ASN A 67 -8.30 0.73 -0.95
C ASN A 67 -8.47 0.05 0.41
N GLU A 68 -9.01 -1.16 0.41
CA GLU A 68 -9.06 -2.00 1.61
C GLU A 68 -7.69 -2.66 1.87
N MET A 69 -7.14 -2.41 3.05
CA MET A 69 -5.87 -3.00 3.47
C MET A 69 -6.06 -4.48 3.80
N GLN A 70 -5.38 -5.35 3.04
CA GLN A 70 -5.33 -6.77 3.33
C GLN A 70 -4.05 -7.09 4.12
N TYR A 71 -4.22 -7.46 5.38
CA TYR A 71 -3.12 -7.84 6.26
C TYR A 71 -2.72 -9.30 6.03
N ARG A 72 -1.42 -9.54 5.81
CA ARG A 72 -0.83 -10.86 5.96
C ARG A 72 0.18 -10.80 7.11
N GLY A 73 -0.22 -11.39 8.24
CA GLY A 73 0.64 -11.62 9.40
C GLY A 73 1.79 -12.57 9.07
#